data_AF-A0A7T8GYU0-F1
#
_entry.id   AF-A0A7T8GYU0-F1
#
_cell.length_a   1.000
_cell.length_b   1.000
_cell.length_c   1.000
_cell.angle_alpha   90.00
_cell.angle_beta   90.00
_cell.angle_gamma   90.00
#
_symmetry.space_group_name_H-M   'P 1'
#
loop_
_entity.id
_entity.type
_entity.pdbx_description
1 polymer ?
#
loop_
_entity_poly.entity_id
_entity_poly.type
_entity_poly.pdbx_seq_one_letter_code
_entity_poly.pdbx_strand_id
1 'polypeptide(L)' 'MSSKLERRTAIIVALRCGRAPKEIIDFLKFPKATVYSIAKSFKESEDIEEGLLTPERKTPDRSQVRKRSADSLIASRR' A
#
# COMPACT_ATOMS: atom_id res chain seq x y z
N MET A 1 5.44 17.15 -22.21
CA MET A 1 5.12 16.20 -21.12
C MET A 1 6.31 16.15 -20.17
N SER A 2 6.07 16.12 -18.85
CA SER A 2 7.14 16.32 -17.85
C SER A 2 8.06 15.10 -17.78
N SER A 3 9.33 15.28 -18.13
CA SER A 3 10.38 14.23 -18.15
C SER A 3 10.49 13.43 -16.85
N LYS A 4 10.02 13.96 -15.72
CA LYS A 4 9.98 13.25 -14.44
C LYS A 4 8.95 12.11 -14.41
N LEU A 5 7.78 12.32 -15.01
CA LEU A 5 6.73 11.30 -15.07
C LEU A 5 7.14 10.16 -16.01
N GLU A 6 7.68 10.49 -17.18
CA GLU A 6 8.18 9.49 -18.13
C GLU A 6 9.27 8.61 -17.51
N ARG A 7 10.23 9.20 -16.79
CA ARG A 7 11.25 8.45 -16.04
C ARG A 7 10.64 7.51 -15.01
N ARG A 8 9.65 7.98 -14.24
CA ARG A 8 8.98 7.16 -13.23
C ARG A 8 8.23 5.99 -13.87
N THR A 9 7.49 6.24 -14.94
CA THR A 9 6.75 5.20 -15.67
C THR A 9 7.69 4.14 -16.23
N ALA A 10 8.80 4.54 -16.87
CA ALA A 10 9.78 3.61 -17.42
C ALA A 10 10.38 2.68 -16.35
N ILE A 11 10.69 3.21 -15.17
CA ILE A 11 11.21 2.41 -14.05
C ILE A 11 10.17 1.42 -13.55
N ILE A 12 8.91 1.85 -13.35
CA ILE A 12 7.82 0.99 -12.89
C ILE A 12 7.55 -0.14 -13.89
N VAL A 13 7.52 0.17 -15.19
CA VAL A 13 7.32 -0.85 -16.24
C VAL A 13 8.45 -1.88 -16.21
N ALA A 14 9.70 -1.44 -16.09
CA ALA A 14 10.83 -2.36 -16.02
C ALA A 14 10.80 -3.26 -14.77
N LEU A 15 10.40 -2.71 -13.61
CA LEU A 15 10.19 -3.50 -12.38
C LEU A 15 9.10 -4.55 -12.55
N ARG A 16 7.96 -4.19 -13.15
CA ARG A 16 6.88 -5.14 -13.48
C ARG A 16 7.31 -6.24 -14.45
N CYS A 17 8.27 -5.96 -15.33
CA CYS A 17 8.88 -6.96 -16.20
C CYS A 17 9.91 -7.85 -15.48
N GLY A 18 10.04 -7.76 -14.16
CA GLY A 18 10.97 -8.56 -13.36
C GLY A 18 12.43 -8.13 -13.47
N ARG A 19 12.72 -6.93 -13.97
CA ARG A 19 14.09 -6.43 -14.09
C ARG A 19 14.63 -5.97 -12.74
N ALA A 20 15.89 -6.30 -12.46
CA ALA A 20 16.52 -5.87 -11.23
C ALA A 20 16.85 -4.36 -11.28
N PRO A 21 16.81 -3.63 -10.15
CA PRO A 21 17.17 -2.20 -10.11
C PRO A 21 18.55 -1.88 -10.71
N LYS A 22 19.51 -2.80 -10.61
CA LYS A 22 20.84 -2.65 -11.23
C LYS A 22 20.75 -2.65 -12.76
N GLU A 23 20.02 -3.59 -13.35
CA GLU A 23 19.80 -3.66 -14.80
C GLU A 23 19.10 -2.40 -15.30
N ILE A 24 18.09 -1.91 -14.56
CA ILE A 24 17.36 -0.69 -14.91
C ILE A 24 18.30 0.53 -14.96
N ILE A 25 19.24 0.64 -14.02
CA ILE A 25 20.26 1.71 -14.01
C ILE A 25 21.16 1.59 -15.24
N ASP A 26 21.60 0.37 -15.57
CA ASP A 26 22.52 0.13 -16.69
C ASP A 26 21.87 0.43 -18.05
N PHE A 27 20.59 0.07 -18.22
CA PHE A 27 19.82 0.27 -19.46
C PHE A 27 19.29 1.70 -19.63
N LEU A 28 18.66 2.25 -18.59
CA LEU A 28 17.98 3.56 -18.70
C LEU A 28 18.89 4.74 -18.30
N LYS A 29 20.08 4.46 -17.76
CA LYS A 29 21.06 5.46 -17.30
C LYS A 29 20.48 6.49 -16.32
N PHE A 30 19.46 6.09 -15.55
CA PHE A 30 18.86 6.94 -14.53
C PHE A 30 19.69 6.99 -13.26
N PRO A 31 19.58 8.07 -12.45
CA PRO A 31 20.28 8.16 -11.19
C PRO A 31 19.91 7.01 -10.25
N LYS A 32 20.93 6.39 -9.64
CA LYS A 32 20.77 5.28 -8.70
C LYS A 32 19.74 5.61 -7.61
N ALA A 33 19.84 6.80 -7.02
CA ALA A 33 18.92 7.24 -5.97
C ALA A 33 17.45 7.23 -6.43
N THR A 34 17.18 7.65 -7.67
CA THR A 34 15.83 7.67 -8.24
C THR A 34 15.28 6.25 -8.46
N VAL A 35 16.09 5.36 -9.03
CA VAL A 35 15.67 3.98 -9.30
C VAL A 35 15.37 3.23 -8.00
N TYR A 36 16.27 3.32 -7.00
CA TYR A 36 16.05 2.63 -5.72
C TYR A 36 14.89 3.24 -4.90
N SER A 37 14.70 4.56 -4.95
CA SER A 37 13.55 5.19 -4.30
C SER A 37 12.23 4.70 -4.89
N ILE A 38 12.14 4.58 -6.22
CA ILE A 38 10.92 4.09 -6.89
C ILE A 38 10.73 2.60 -6.66
N ALA A 39 11.79 1.80 -6.73
CA ALA A 39 11.73 0.36 -6.48
C ALA A 39 11.27 0.03 -5.06
N LYS A 40 11.69 0.83 -4.06
CA LYS A 40 11.22 0.70 -2.68
C LYS A 40 9.70 0.94 -2.59
N SER A 41 9.23 2.06 -3.12
CA SER A 41 7.78 2.38 -3.10
C SER A 41 6.95 1.40 -3.94
N PHE A 42 7.52 0.86 -5.01
CA PHE A 42 6.87 -0.17 -5.84
C PHE A 42 6.65 -1.45 -5.04
N LYS A 43 7.68 -1.94 -4.35
CA LYS A 43 7.56 -3.13 -3.50
C LYS A 43 6.57 -2.93 -2.35
N GLU A 44 6.64 -1.78 -1.67
CA GLU A 44 5.66 -1.43 -0.62
C GLU A 44 4.22 -1.41 -1.15
N SER A 45 4.00 -0.98 -2.40
CA SER A 45 2.66 -1.02 -3.01
C SER A 45 2.22 -2.42 -3.42
N GLU A 46 3.13 -3.28 -3.90
CA GLU A 46 2.82 -4.68 -4.19
C GLU A 46 2.51 -5.46 -2.92
N ASP A 47 3.26 -5.25 -1.84
CA ASP A 47 3.00 -5.89 -0.54
C ASP A 47 1.61 -5.50 0.01
N ILE A 48 1.17 -4.25 -0.23
CA ILE A 48 -0.20 -3.80 0.11
C ILE A 48 -1.24 -4.46 -0.79
N GLU A 49 -0.99 -4.55 -2.10
CA GLU A 49 -1.94 -5.19 -3.04
C GLU A 49 -2.06 -6.69 -2.78
N GLU A 50 -0.96 -7.40 -2.51
CA GLU A 50 -0.97 -8.80 -2.08
C GLU A 50 -1.67 -8.98 -0.72
N GLY A 51 -1.47 -8.05 0.22
CA GLY A 51 -2.19 -8.02 1.50
C GLY A 51 -3.70 -7.71 1.36
N LEU A 52 -4.12 -7.08 0.26
CA LEU A 52 -5.53 -6.88 -0.09
C LEU A 52 -6.12 -8.07 -0.87
N LEU A 53 -5.29 -8.89 -1.52
CA LEU A 53 -5.69 -10.13 -2.19
C LEU A 53 -5.86 -11.30 -1.23
N THR A 54 -5.29 -11.24 -0.02
CA THR A 54 -5.80 -12.07 1.08
C THR A 54 -7.20 -11.60 1.48
N PRO A 55 -8.23 -12.46 1.45
CA PRO A 55 -9.59 -12.06 1.79
C PRO A 55 -9.73 -11.97 3.31
N GLU A 56 -9.10 -10.99 3.96
CA GLU A 56 -9.61 -10.51 5.24
C GLU A 56 -10.55 -9.35 4.97
N ARG A 57 -11.75 -9.71 4.53
CA ARG A 57 -12.93 -8.85 4.56
C ARG A 57 -13.14 -8.36 5.99
N LYS A 58 -12.67 -7.15 6.30
CA LYS A 58 -13.31 -6.28 7.30
C LYS A 58 -13.22 -4.81 6.87
N THR A 59 -14.05 -4.44 5.91
CA THR A 59 -14.64 -3.10 5.89
C THR A 59 -15.97 -3.15 6.65
N PRO A 60 -16.53 -2.02 7.11
CA PRO A 60 -15.94 -0.89 7.80
C PRO A 60 -16.67 -0.69 9.15
N ASP A 61 -16.04 -0.15 10.20
CA ASP A 61 -16.82 0.38 11.32
C ASP A 61 -16.53 1.86 11.56
N ARG A 62 -17.22 2.67 10.76
CA ARG A 62 -17.57 4.03 11.13
C ARG A 62 -18.81 3.96 12.02
N SER A 63 -18.66 3.48 13.24
CA SER A 63 -19.62 3.71 14.31
C SER A 63 -18.87 3.90 15.63
N GLN A 64 -18.44 5.14 15.86
CA GLN A 64 -18.35 5.66 17.24
C GLN A 64 -19.78 5.76 17.80
N VAL A 65 -20.43 4.62 18.02
CA VAL A 65 -21.60 4.54 18.88
C VAL A 65 -21.06 4.52 20.30
N ARG A 66 -21.30 5.65 20.98
CA ARG A 66 -21.12 5.85 22.42
C ARG A 66 -21.42 4.57 23.19
N LYS A 67 -20.40 4.03 23.87
CA LYS A 67 -20.57 3.00 24.90
C LYS A 67 -21.45 3.60 26.01
N ARG A 68 -22.74 3.31 25.99
CA ARG A 68 -23.54 3.25 27.22
C ARG A 68 -23.29 1.86 27.79
N SER A 69 -22.51 1.83 28.86
CA SER A 69 -22.34 0.67 29.73
C SER A 69 -23.71 0.28 30.29
N ALA A 70 -24.24 -0.85 29.81
CA ALA A 70 -25.32 -1.56 30.48
C ALA A 70 -24.65 -2.55 31.44
N ASP A 71 -24.69 -2.22 32.73
CA ASP A 71 -24.42 -3.17 33.79
C ASP A 71 -25.55 -3.14 34.82
N SER A 72 -25.86 -4.31 35.34
CA SER A 72 -26.87 -4.64 36.36
C SER A 72 -28.35 -4.70 35.92
N LEU A 73 -28.70 -5.91 35.52
CA LEU A 73 -29.98 -6.56 35.74
C LEU A 73 -30.40 -6.53 37.23
N ILE A 74 -31.72 -6.51 37.42
CA ILE A 74 -32.49 -7.01 38.59
C ILE A 74 -32.56 -6.11 39.84
N ALA A 75 -33.69 -5.43 39.99
CA ALA A 75 -34.44 -5.41 41.25
C ALA A 75 -35.94 -5.34 40.95
N SER A 76 -36.64 -6.37 41.43
CA SER A 76 -38.07 -6.62 41.26
C SER A 76 -38.96 -5.56 41.93
N ARG A 77 -40.10 -5.32 41.28
CA ARG A 77 -41.43 -5.06 41.85
C ARG A 77 -41.51 -5.13 43.40
N ARG A 78 -41.78 -4.00 44.04
CA ARG A 78 -43.07 -3.67 44.71
C ARG A 78 -43.05 -2.27 45.28
#